data_AF-K7U2E7-F1
#
_entry.id   AF-K7U2E7-F1
#
_cell.length_a   1.000
_cell.length_b   1.000
_cell.length_c   1.000
_cell.angle_alpha   90.00
_cell.angle_beta   90.00
_cell.angle_gamma   90.00
#
_symmetry.space_group_name_H-M   'P 1'
#
loop_
_entity.id
_entity.type
_entity.pdbx_description
1 polymer ?
#
loop_
_entity_poly.entity_id
_entity_poly.type
_entity_poly.pdbx_seq_one_letter_code
_entity_poly.pdbx_strand_id
1 'polypeptide(L)'
;MGYAEIAIRPSGSGKKIQRQGGLSRRFSNVSYYGLTTPPYKLDALEPYMSKRTVELHWGKHHQDYMDGLNNQLATSPLYGYTLEDLIKEAYNNDNPLPEYNNTAQ
;
A
#
# COMPACT_ATOMS: atom_id res chain seq x y z
N MET A 1 -21.24 35.55 -48.98
CA MET A 1 -21.47 35.53 -47.51
C MET A 1 -21.66 34.06 -47.13
N GLY A 2 -20.67 33.27 -46.69
CA GLY A 2 -19.39 33.59 -46.08
C GLY A 2 -19.45 33.41 -44.57
N TYR A 3 -19.66 32.18 -44.09
CA TYR A 3 -19.26 31.75 -42.74
C TYR A 3 -18.79 30.29 -42.84
N ALA A 4 -17.53 30.08 -42.46
CA ALA A 4 -16.86 28.79 -42.35
C ALA A 4 -16.73 28.43 -40.86
N GLU A 5 -16.18 27.22 -40.62
CA GLU A 5 -15.67 26.65 -39.37
C GLU A 5 -16.63 25.76 -38.57
N ILE A 6 -16.24 24.58 -38.05
CA ILE A 6 -15.03 23.76 -38.10
C ILE A 6 -15.54 22.33 -37.76
N ALA A 7 -15.18 21.32 -38.55
CA ALA A 7 -15.41 19.92 -38.21
C ALA A 7 -14.28 19.43 -37.28
N ILE A 8 -14.57 19.17 -36.00
CA ILE A 8 -13.64 18.48 -35.11
C ILE A 8 -13.99 16.99 -35.08
N ARG A 9 -13.15 16.21 -35.77
CA ARG A 9 -12.99 14.77 -35.55
C ARG A 9 -12.36 14.55 -34.17
N PRO A 10 -12.88 13.68 -33.29
CA PRO A 10 -12.04 13.15 -32.23
C PRO A 10 -11.07 12.16 -32.87
N SER A 11 -9.84 12.63 -33.07
CA SER A 11 -8.67 11.80 -33.36
C SER A 11 -8.50 10.80 -32.24
N GLY A 12 -8.85 9.54 -32.51
CA GLY A 12 -8.46 8.42 -31.68
C GLY A 12 -6.94 8.26 -31.71
N SER A 13 -6.26 8.72 -30.67
CA SER A 13 -4.92 8.25 -30.32
C SER A 13 -5.02 7.45 -29.03
N GLY A 14 -5.43 6.19 -29.19
CA GLY A 14 -5.23 5.19 -28.15
C GLY A 14 -3.72 5.02 -27.95
N LYS A 15 -3.17 5.65 -26.90
CA LYS A 15 -1.85 5.26 -26.41
C LYS A 15 -1.98 3.83 -25.87
N LYS A 16 -1.60 2.86 -26.71
CA LYS A 16 -1.31 1.50 -26.27
C LYS A 16 -0.16 1.59 -25.25
N ILE A 17 -0.51 1.49 -23.98
CA ILE A 17 0.45 1.18 -22.92
C ILE A 17 0.83 -0.29 -23.14
N GLN A 18 1.86 -0.50 -23.94
CA GLN A 18 2.48 -1.80 -24.12
C GLN A 18 3.48 -1.98 -22.97
N ARG A 19 3.03 -2.50 -21.82
CA ARG A 19 3.93 -3.04 -20.81
C ARG A 19 4.16 -4.51 -21.13
N GLN A 20 5.21 -4.80 -21.88
CA GLN A 20 5.84 -6.12 -21.88
C GLN A 20 7.19 -6.02 -21.16
N GLY A 21 7.32 -6.82 -20.10
CA GLY A 21 8.54 -6.96 -19.29
C GLY A 21 8.20 -7.79 -18.07
N GLY A 22 8.52 -9.08 -18.13
CA GLY A 22 7.91 -10.11 -17.29
C GLY A 22 8.38 -10.18 -15.85
N LEU A 23 7.47 -10.63 -15.00
CA LEU A 23 7.70 -11.68 -14.02
C LEU A 23 6.31 -12.27 -13.76
N SER A 24 6.15 -13.56 -14.04
CA SER A 24 5.10 -14.35 -13.41
C SER A 24 5.42 -14.38 -11.92
N ARG A 25 5.08 -13.31 -11.19
CA ARG A 25 5.17 -13.29 -9.74
C ARG A 25 4.08 -14.24 -9.26
N ARG A 26 4.50 -15.42 -8.79
CA ARG A 26 3.62 -16.28 -8.00
C ARG A 26 3.14 -15.44 -6.83
N PHE A 27 1.86 -15.06 -6.83
CA PHE A 27 1.24 -14.42 -5.69
C PHE A 27 1.30 -15.41 -4.52
N SER A 28 2.23 -15.18 -3.59
CA SER A 28 2.25 -15.89 -2.32
C SER A 28 1.13 -15.29 -1.49
N ASN A 29 -0.04 -15.92 -1.57
CA ASN A 29 -1.27 -15.45 -0.95
C ASN A 29 -1.08 -15.12 0.53
N VAL A 30 -0.97 -13.85 0.87
CA VAL A 30 -1.18 -13.35 2.23
C VAL A 30 -2.50 -12.60 2.25
N SER A 31 -3.49 -13.19 2.93
CA SER A 31 -4.88 -12.73 2.94
C SER A 31 -5.20 -11.74 4.07
N TYR A 32 -4.32 -11.54 5.05
CA TYR A 32 -4.54 -10.61 6.15
C TYR A 32 -3.23 -10.28 6.90
N TYR A 33 -3.00 -9.01 7.22
CA TYR A 33 -1.85 -8.57 8.02
C TYR A 33 -2.22 -8.52 9.50
N GLY A 34 -1.48 -9.24 10.33
CA GLY A 34 -1.70 -9.32 11.77
C GLY A 34 -0.53 -8.72 12.55
N LEU A 35 -0.84 -8.01 13.63
CA LEU A 35 0.16 -7.57 14.58
C LEU A 35 0.69 -8.76 15.38
N THR A 36 2.00 -9.02 15.30
CA THR A 36 2.66 -10.04 16.11
C THR A 36 2.84 -9.53 17.54
N THR A 37 3.13 -10.39 18.52
CA THR A 37 3.59 -9.90 19.83
C THR A 37 5.06 -9.50 19.74
N PRO A 38 5.51 -8.46 20.46
CA PRO A 38 6.93 -8.09 20.45
C PRO A 38 7.79 -9.28 20.90
N PRO A 39 9.01 -9.45 20.36
CA PRO A 39 9.90 -10.55 20.74
C PRO A 39 10.58 -10.35 22.11
N TYR A 40 10.01 -9.49 22.96
CA TYR A 40 10.49 -9.14 24.29
C TYR A 40 9.31 -8.75 25.19
N LYS A 41 9.52 -8.79 26.51
CA LYS A 41 8.52 -8.32 27.48
C LYS A 41 8.34 -6.81 27.36
N LEU A 42 7.14 -6.29 27.59
CA LEU A 42 6.82 -4.86 27.39
C LEU A 42 7.69 -3.91 28.23
N ASP A 43 8.24 -4.37 29.35
CA ASP A 43 9.13 -3.63 30.25
C ASP A 43 10.63 -3.89 30.00
N ALA A 44 10.99 -4.74 29.03
CA ALA A 44 12.37 -5.15 28.80
C ALA A 44 13.31 -4.00 28.36
N LEU A 45 12.75 -2.85 27.98
CA LEU A 45 13.49 -1.67 27.53
C LEU A 45 13.68 -0.60 28.62
N GLU A 46 13.21 -0.85 29.85
CA GLU A 46 13.42 0.09 30.95
C GLU A 46 14.90 0.15 31.40
N PRO A 47 15.39 1.33 31.84
CA PRO A 47 14.68 2.61 32.00
C PRO A 47 14.68 3.48 30.74
N TYR A 48 15.24 3.01 29.62
CA TYR A 48 15.43 3.82 28.41
C TYR A 48 14.13 4.08 27.64
N MET A 49 13.21 3.11 27.67
CA MET A 49 11.87 3.25 27.15
C MET A 49 10.89 2.64 28.14
N SER A 50 9.90 3.44 28.57
CA SER A 50 8.91 2.98 29.55
C SER A 50 8.04 1.85 28.98
N LYS A 51 7.58 0.94 29.84
CA LYS A 51 6.57 -0.06 29.47
C LYS A 51 5.34 0.57 28.80
N ARG A 52 4.89 1.71 29.33
CA ARG A 52 3.74 2.45 28.79
C ARG A 52 3.96 2.91 27.34
N THR A 53 5.18 3.31 27.00
CA THR A 53 5.55 3.68 25.63
C THR A 53 5.41 2.48 24.69
N VAL A 54 5.93 1.31 25.08
CA VAL A 54 5.84 0.08 24.26
C VAL A 54 4.38 -0.36 24.12
N GLU A 55 3.58 -0.31 25.18
CA GLU A 55 2.14 -0.62 25.14
C GLU A 55 1.38 0.25 24.14
N LEU A 56 1.61 1.56 24.15
CA LEU A 56 0.96 2.48 23.23
C LEU A 56 1.48 2.33 21.81
N HIS A 57 2.81 2.24 21.64
CA HIS A 57 3.42 2.14 20.32
C HIS A 57 3.05 0.83 19.61
N TRP A 58 3.21 -0.30 20.30
CA TRP A 58 2.90 -1.60 19.72
C TRP A 58 1.40 -1.87 19.73
N GLY A 59 0.78 -1.85 20.92
CA GLY A 59 -0.60 -2.30 21.09
C GLY A 59 -1.65 -1.38 20.47
N LYS A 60 -1.37 -0.07 20.35
CA LYS A 60 -2.29 0.88 19.72
C LYS A 60 -1.83 1.32 18.34
N HIS A 61 -0.67 1.98 18.22
CA HIS A 61 -0.28 2.59 16.95
C HIS A 61 -0.01 1.56 15.85
N HIS A 62 0.77 0.52 16.14
CA HIS A 62 1.02 -0.55 15.15
C HIS A 62 -0.28 -1.29 14.78
N GLN A 63 -1.15 -1.54 15.76
CA GLN A 63 -2.46 -2.14 15.51
C GLN A 63 -3.32 -1.26 14.58
N ASP A 64 -3.40 0.05 14.85
CA ASP A 64 -4.16 1.00 14.04
C ASP A 64 -3.67 1.01 12.57
N TYR A 65 -2.36 0.88 12.32
CA TYR A 65 -1.81 0.76 10.95
C TYR A 65 -2.21 -0.55 10.27
N MET A 66 -2.17 -1.68 10.96
CA MET A 66 -2.59 -2.97 10.40
C MET A 66 -4.08 -2.97 10.07
N ASP A 67 -4.92 -2.45 10.96
CA ASP A 67 -6.36 -2.35 10.71
C ASP A 67 -6.66 -1.39 9.55
N GLY A 68 -5.98 -0.24 9.50
CA GLY A 68 -6.05 0.70 8.37
C GLY A 68 -5.65 0.06 7.05
N LEU A 69 -4.54 -0.69 7.04
CA LEU A 69 -4.06 -1.40 5.86
C LEU A 69 -5.06 -2.45 5.38
N ASN A 70 -5.55 -3.31 6.28
CA ASN A 70 -6.52 -4.36 5.94
C ASN A 70 -7.82 -3.77 5.39
N ASN A 71 -8.29 -2.63 5.94
CA ASN A 71 -9.46 -1.92 5.44
C ASN A 71 -9.26 -1.38 4.02
N GLN A 72 -8.09 -0.83 3.71
CA GLN A 72 -7.77 -0.37 2.35
C GLN A 72 -7.67 -1.54 1.36
N LEU A 73 -7.08 -2.66 1.80
CA LEU A 73 -6.89 -3.83 0.95
C LEU A 73 -8.17 -4.60 0.65
N ALA A 74 -9.22 -4.46 1.47
CA ALA A 74 -10.49 -5.16 1.29
C ALA A 74 -11.12 -4.96 -0.10
N THR A 75 -10.82 -3.84 -0.76
CA THR A 75 -11.30 -3.52 -2.12
C THR A 75 -10.16 -3.27 -3.12
N SER A 76 -8.91 -3.47 -2.70
CA SER A 76 -7.72 -3.15 -3.49
C SER A 76 -7.31 -4.33 -4.38
N PRO A 77 -6.84 -4.07 -5.62
CA PRO A 77 -6.24 -5.12 -6.45
C PRO A 77 -4.91 -5.64 -5.88
N LEU A 78 -4.37 -5.00 -4.84
CA LEU A 78 -3.14 -5.39 -4.16
C LEU A 78 -3.37 -6.41 -3.04
N TYR A 79 -4.62 -6.82 -2.81
CA TYR A 79 -4.94 -7.90 -1.87
C TYR A 79 -4.20 -9.19 -2.25
N GLY A 80 -3.66 -9.90 -1.25
CA GLY A 80 -2.93 -11.14 -1.47
C GLY A 80 -1.41 -10.99 -1.62
N TYR A 81 -0.89 -9.76 -1.74
CA TYR A 81 0.54 -9.49 -1.79
C TYR A 81 1.20 -9.77 -0.44
N THR A 82 2.50 -10.08 -0.45
CA THR A 82 3.32 -9.99 0.77
C THR A 82 3.52 -8.54 1.16
N LEU A 83 3.93 -8.27 2.41
CA LEU A 83 4.18 -6.90 2.85
C LEU A 83 5.28 -6.25 2.00
N GLU A 84 6.34 -7.00 1.70
CA GLU A 84 7.47 -6.51 0.91
C GLU A 84 7.09 -6.19 -0.54
N ASP A 85 6.26 -7.03 -1.17
CA ASP A 85 5.76 -6.75 -2.52
C ASP A 85 4.74 -5.61 -2.51
N LEU A 86 3.93 -5.52 -1.45
CA LEU A 86 2.94 -4.46 -1.29
C LEU A 86 3.61 -3.09 -1.14
N ILE A 87 4.67 -2.96 -0.34
CA ILE A 87 5.43 -1.69 -0.21
C ILE A 87 5.97 -1.23 -1.57
N LYS A 88 6.58 -2.15 -2.32
CA LYS A 88 7.17 -1.83 -3.64
C LYS A 88 6.10 -1.39 -4.64
N GLU A 89 4.97 -2.10 -4.68
CA GLU A 89 3.90 -1.78 -5.62
C GLU A 89 3.15 -0.51 -5.20
N ALA A 90 2.90 -0.32 -3.90
CA ALA A 90 2.23 0.85 -3.36
C ALA A 90 3.05 2.14 -3.50
N TYR A 91 4.39 2.08 -3.54
CA TYR A 91 5.23 3.25 -3.82
C TYR A 91 4.96 3.85 -5.21
N ASN A 92 4.69 3.00 -6.19
CA ASN A 92 4.23 3.36 -7.53
C ASN A 92 5.06 4.51 -8.18
N ASN A 93 6.39 4.33 -8.24
CA ASN A 93 7.33 5.23 -8.91
C ASN A 93 7.14 6.71 -8.53
N ASP A 94 7.32 7.04 -7.25
CA ASP A 94 7.16 8.41 -6.70
C ASP A 94 5.71 8.94 -6.73
N ASN A 95 4.72 8.09 -7.02
CA ASN A 95 3.30 8.43 -6.98
C ASN A 95 2.53 7.45 -6.08
N PRO A 96 2.74 7.52 -4.75
CA PRO A 96 2.29 6.49 -3.83
C PRO A 96 0.77 6.32 -3.82
N LEU A 97 0.35 5.05 -3.76
CA LEU A 97 -1.04 4.64 -3.59
C LEU A 97 -1.49 4.85 -2.14
N PRO A 98 -2.82 4.92 -1.88
CA PRO A 98 -3.34 5.10 -0.51
C PRO A 98 -2.83 4.08 0.52
N GLU A 99 -2.56 2.85 0.08
CA GLU A 99 -2.05 1.74 0.89
C GLU A 99 -0.61 1.96 1.37
N TYR A 100 0.18 2.78 0.67
CA TYR A 100 1.60 2.97 0.94
C TYR A 100 1.85 3.44 2.38
N ASN A 101 1.06 4.40 2.85
CA ASN A 101 1.26 5.01 4.16
C ASN A 101 1.08 4.02 5.31
N ASN A 102 0.08 3.13 5.24
CA ASN A 102 -0.13 2.13 6.29
C ASN A 102 0.83 0.94 6.15
N THR A 103 1.24 0.61 4.92
CA THR A 103 2.16 -0.51 4.66
C THR A 103 3.60 -0.17 5.08
N ALA A 104 4.01 1.09 4.98
CA ALA A 104 5.37 1.54 5.29
C ALA A 104 5.63 1.80 6.79
N GLN A 105 4.60 1.69 7.63
CA GLN A 105 4.62 1.97 9.07
C GLN A 105 4.62 0.68 9.89
#